data_AF-A0A6P6ATB2-F1
#
_entry.id   AF-A0A6P6ATB2-F1
#
_cell.length_a   1.000
_cell.length_b   1.000
_cell.length_c   1.000
_cell.angle_alpha   90.00
_cell.angle_beta   90.00
_cell.angle_gamma   90.00
#
_symmetry.space_group_name_H-M   'P 1'
#
loop_
_entity.id
_entity.type
_entity.pdbx_description
1 polymer ?
#
loop_
_entity_poly.entity_id
_entity_poly.type
_entity_poly.pdbx_seq_one_letter_code
_entity_poly.pdbx_strand_id
1 'polypeptide(L)'
;MEAAMGLMRRMPPRHSETTLSALLSLLPHHSSDLLSQVDLPLQVLCDVDSGKEFILCEYNRDADSYRYYEGGISSVYMWEDDNEGFVACFLIKKDGSKTGHGRRGYLEEGAWDAIHVIEVGPEEEGATRYCLTSTVMLSLTTDDESSGTFSLSGSIRRQMNMNLAVADGHLCNMGKMIEEMEGKLRNSLDQVYFGKTREMVCTLRPPSEVAQMRLPDS
;
A
#
# COMPACT_ATOMS: atom_id res chain seq x y z
N MET A 1 -9.63 19.43 7.70
CA MET A 1 -9.32 18.02 7.37
C MET A 1 -9.31 17.73 5.88
N GLU A 2 -10.41 17.96 5.15
CA GLU A 2 -10.53 17.62 3.73
C GLU A 2 -9.40 18.20 2.84
N ALA A 3 -9.04 19.47 3.04
CA ALA A 3 -7.96 20.10 2.30
C ALA A 3 -6.57 19.47 2.58
N ALA A 4 -6.32 19.04 3.82
CA ALA A 4 -5.07 18.36 4.19
C ALA A 4 -4.98 16.98 3.52
N MET A 5 -6.08 16.21 3.53
CA MET A 5 -6.17 14.95 2.80
C MET A 5 -6.11 15.15 1.27
N GLY A 6 -6.63 16.27 0.77
CA GLY A 6 -6.46 16.69 -0.62
C GLY A 6 -5.01 16.97 -0.99
N LEU A 7 -4.24 17.59 -0.08
CA LEU A 7 -2.83 17.85 -0.26
C LEU A 7 -2.01 16.55 -0.27
N MET A 8 -2.24 15.66 0.70
CA MET A 8 -1.55 14.36 0.76
C MET A 8 -1.76 13.53 -0.51
N ARG A 9 -2.95 13.59 -1.12
CA ARG A 9 -3.25 12.90 -2.39
C ARG A 9 -2.58 13.52 -3.63
N ARG A 10 -2.08 14.75 -3.55
CA ARG A 10 -1.50 15.49 -4.68
C ARG A 10 0.02 15.63 -4.58
N MET A 11 0.57 15.57 -3.37
CA MET A 11 2.01 15.66 -3.16
C MET A 11 2.71 14.41 -3.69
N PRO A 12 3.94 14.55 -4.25
CA PRO A 12 4.73 13.40 -4.65
C PRO A 12 4.89 12.41 -3.48
N PRO A 13 4.63 11.11 -3.67
CA PRO A 13 4.68 10.10 -2.60
C PRO A 13 6.02 10.06 -1.85
N ARG A 14 7.13 10.36 -2.54
CA ARG A 14 8.48 10.49 -1.97
C ARG A 14 8.61 11.57 -0.89
N HIS A 15 7.70 12.55 -0.84
CA HIS A 15 7.69 13.62 0.16
C HIS A 15 6.53 13.47 1.15
N SER A 16 5.88 12.29 1.20
CA SER A 16 4.72 12.04 2.06
C SER A 16 5.04 12.29 3.54
N GLU A 17 6.18 11.80 4.02
CA GLU A 17 6.62 12.01 5.41
C GLU A 17 6.84 13.49 5.74
N THR A 18 7.59 14.22 4.90
CA THR A 18 7.83 15.66 5.08
C THR A 18 6.54 16.47 5.02
N THR A 19 5.63 16.10 4.11
CA THR A 19 4.31 16.74 3.96
C THR A 19 3.47 16.52 5.21
N LEU A 20 3.43 15.29 5.73
CA LEU A 20 2.70 14.97 6.95
C LEU A 20 3.30 15.74 8.14
N SER A 21 4.62 15.72 8.31
CA SER A 21 5.31 16.47 9.38
C SER A 21 4.99 17.97 9.35
N ALA A 22 4.94 18.57 8.17
CA ALA A 22 4.53 19.97 8.01
C ALA A 22 3.06 20.18 8.37
N LEU A 23 2.17 19.28 7.96
CA LEU A 23 0.74 19.33 8.30
C LEU A 23 0.49 19.18 9.81
N LEU A 24 1.21 18.29 10.50
CA LEU A 24 1.12 18.14 11.95
C LEU A 24 1.58 19.40 12.68
N SER A 25 2.64 20.04 12.17
CA SER A 25 3.13 21.31 12.71
C SER A 25 2.14 22.46 12.50
N LEU A 26 1.41 22.46 11.39
CA LEU A 26 0.41 23.48 11.05
C LEU A 26 -0.95 23.25 11.73
N LEU A 27 -1.34 22.00 11.93
CA LEU A 27 -2.64 21.58 12.44
C LEU A 27 -2.50 20.61 13.62
N PRO A 28 -1.86 21.03 14.73
CA PRO A 28 -1.57 20.14 15.85
C PRO A 28 -2.82 19.51 16.48
N HIS A 29 -3.94 20.25 16.48
CA HIS A 29 -5.23 19.76 16.99
C HIS A 29 -5.85 18.61 16.19
N HIS A 30 -5.38 18.38 14.96
CA HIS A 30 -5.88 17.33 14.07
C HIS A 30 -4.85 16.20 13.91
N SER A 31 -3.81 16.16 14.74
CA SER A 31 -2.70 15.21 14.58
C SER A 31 -3.17 13.77 14.59
N SER A 32 -4.01 13.38 15.55
CA SER A 32 -4.54 12.01 15.66
C SER A 32 -5.34 11.59 14.42
N ASP A 33 -6.17 12.49 13.90
CA ASP A 33 -7.00 12.22 12.73
C ASP A 33 -6.19 12.14 11.44
N LEU A 34 -5.15 12.96 11.31
CA LEU A 34 -4.25 12.94 10.16
C LEU A 34 -3.41 11.67 10.14
N LEU A 35 -2.84 11.33 11.29
CA LEU A 35 -2.01 10.15 11.49
C LEU A 35 -2.81 8.86 11.17
N SER A 36 -4.04 8.74 11.69
CA SER A 36 -4.91 7.58 11.45
C SER A 36 -5.42 7.43 10.01
N GLN A 37 -5.41 8.48 9.18
CA GLN A 37 -5.95 8.44 7.82
C GLN A 37 -4.87 8.39 6.72
N VAL A 38 -3.63 8.74 7.07
CA VAL A 38 -2.52 8.86 6.13
C VAL A 38 -1.61 7.65 6.27
N ASP A 39 -1.62 6.79 5.26
CA ASP A 39 -0.67 5.69 5.16
C ASP A 39 0.67 6.22 4.64
N LEU A 40 1.76 5.81 5.29
CA LEU A 40 3.14 6.11 4.91
C LEU A 40 3.89 4.82 4.54
N PRO A 41 4.97 4.92 3.73
CA PRO A 41 5.84 3.79 3.46
C PRO A 41 6.30 3.10 4.75
N LEU A 42 6.30 1.77 4.76
CA LEU A 42 6.52 1.00 5.97
C LEU A 42 8.01 1.02 6.35
N GLN A 43 8.29 1.26 7.64
CA GLN A 43 9.64 1.25 8.18
C GLN A 43 9.93 -0.09 8.85
N VAL A 44 11.15 -0.59 8.69
CA VAL A 44 11.59 -1.87 9.27
C VAL A 44 12.53 -1.58 10.42
N LEU A 45 12.28 -2.21 11.57
CA LEU A 45 13.19 -2.27 12.70
C LEU A 45 13.58 -3.70 13.00
N CYS A 46 14.60 -3.86 13.84
CA CYS A 46 15.05 -5.16 14.35
C CYS A 46 14.86 -5.20 15.86
N ASP A 47 14.24 -6.27 16.34
CA ASP A 47 14.16 -6.58 17.76
C ASP A 47 15.52 -7.06 18.26
N VAL A 48 16.00 -6.40 19.31
CA VAL A 48 17.33 -6.60 19.89
C VAL A 48 17.44 -7.97 20.58
N ASP A 49 16.35 -8.48 21.13
CA ASP A 49 16.33 -9.73 21.89
C ASP A 49 16.14 -10.94 20.98
N SER A 50 15.25 -10.83 19.99
CA SER A 50 14.98 -11.93 19.06
C SER A 50 15.81 -11.91 17.78
N GLY A 51 16.45 -10.77 17.46
CA GLY A 51 17.19 -10.53 16.22
C GLY A 51 16.30 -10.51 14.97
N LYS A 52 14.97 -10.38 15.14
CA LYS A 52 14.00 -10.44 14.05
C LYS A 52 13.57 -9.07 13.58
N GLU A 53 13.37 -8.95 12.28
CA GLU A 53 12.82 -7.73 11.68
C GLU A 53 11.30 -7.63 11.86
N PHE A 54 10.79 -6.43 12.13
CA PHE A 54 9.37 -6.12 12.21
C PHE A 54 9.05 -4.76 11.57
N ILE A 55 7.79 -4.57 11.19
CA ILE A 55 7.33 -3.33 10.56
C ILE A 55 6.75 -2.38 11.61
N LEU A 56 7.26 -1.15 11.63
CA LEU A 56 6.67 -0.03 12.36
C LEU A 56 5.41 0.48 11.64
N CYS A 57 4.34 0.64 12.40
CA CYS A 57 3.17 1.41 12.03
C CYS A 57 2.65 2.18 13.25
N GLU A 58 1.55 2.90 13.13
CA GLU A 58 0.99 3.60 14.28
C GLU A 58 0.34 2.66 15.30
N TYR A 59 -0.12 1.50 14.83
CA TYR A 59 -0.88 0.52 15.61
C TYR A 59 0.00 -0.34 16.52
N ASN A 60 1.34 -0.26 16.43
CA ASN A 60 2.28 -1.00 17.28
C ASN A 60 3.16 -0.08 18.14
N ARG A 61 2.68 1.13 18.45
CA ARG A 61 3.39 2.04 19.39
C ARG A 61 3.47 1.47 20.82
N ASP A 62 2.66 0.45 21.13
CA ASP A 62 2.78 -0.41 22.30
C ASP A 62 2.42 -1.86 21.94
N ALA A 63 3.38 -2.78 22.13
CA ALA A 63 3.29 -4.25 22.13
C ALA A 63 3.38 -5.05 20.79
N ASP A 64 4.11 -6.16 20.92
CA ASP A 64 4.73 -7.01 19.89
C ASP A 64 3.82 -8.09 19.25
N SER A 65 4.00 -8.37 17.95
CA SER A 65 3.78 -9.72 17.36
C SER A 65 4.31 -9.87 15.91
N TYR A 66 4.80 -11.08 15.59
CA TYR A 66 5.59 -11.46 14.40
C TYR A 66 4.92 -12.57 13.54
N ARG A 67 5.13 -12.59 12.21
CA ARG A 67 5.57 -13.79 11.44
C ARG A 67 5.81 -13.56 9.92
N TYR A 68 6.67 -14.43 9.37
CA TYR A 68 7.38 -14.48 8.08
C TYR A 68 6.64 -15.10 6.87
N TYR A 69 7.06 -14.70 5.66
CA TYR A 69 7.05 -15.48 4.41
C TYR A 69 8.39 -15.32 3.65
N GLU A 70 8.75 -16.27 2.78
CA GLU A 70 10.02 -16.26 2.00
C GLU A 70 10.12 -15.05 1.07
N GLY A 71 10.92 -14.05 1.48
CA GLY A 71 11.26 -12.87 0.69
C GLY A 71 10.32 -11.68 0.91
N GLY A 72 10.62 -10.90 1.96
CA GLY A 72 9.81 -9.77 2.42
C GLY A 72 9.63 -9.84 3.94
N ILE A 73 9.15 -8.76 4.55
CA ILE A 73 8.87 -8.68 5.99
C ILE A 73 7.37 -8.52 6.15
N SER A 74 6.80 -9.24 7.12
CA SER A 74 5.39 -9.11 7.48
C SER A 74 5.21 -9.03 8.98
N SER A 75 4.21 -8.24 9.40
CA SER A 75 3.86 -8.05 10.81
C SER A 75 2.35 -7.96 10.94
N VAL A 76 1.82 -8.45 12.05
CA VAL A 76 0.37 -8.43 12.31
C VAL A 76 0.15 -7.92 13.72
N TYR A 77 -0.68 -6.90 13.83
CA TYR A 77 -1.05 -6.28 15.11
C TYR A 77 -2.55 -6.40 15.31
N MET A 78 -2.98 -6.70 16.54
CA MET A 78 -4.39 -6.87 16.87
C MET A 78 -4.70 -6.10 18.14
N TRP A 79 -5.88 -5.49 18.20
CA TRP A 79 -6.39 -4.82 19.39
C TRP A 79 -7.90 -5.02 19.50
N GLU A 80 -8.40 -4.95 20.73
CA GLU A 80 -9.83 -5.05 21.01
C GLU A 80 -10.54 -3.77 20.55
N ASP A 81 -11.75 -3.94 20.03
CA ASP A 81 -12.67 -2.83 19.76
C ASP A 81 -13.69 -2.73 20.91
N ASP A 82 -14.15 -1.53 21.21
CA ASP A 82 -15.07 -1.27 22.33
C ASP A 82 -16.46 -1.95 22.13
N ASN A 83 -16.76 -2.44 20.92
CA ASN A 83 -18.04 -3.05 20.54
C ASN A 83 -18.03 -4.59 20.53
N GLU A 84 -17.30 -5.23 21.45
CA GLU A 84 -17.16 -6.71 21.53
C GLU A 84 -16.55 -7.34 20.26
N GLY A 85 -15.87 -6.52 19.46
CA GLY A 85 -15.13 -6.91 18.27
C GLY A 85 -13.62 -6.80 18.45
N PHE A 86 -12.88 -6.96 17.38
CA PHE A 86 -11.44 -6.66 17.35
C PHE A 86 -11.03 -6.13 15.99
N VAL A 87 -9.90 -5.46 15.95
CA VAL A 87 -9.28 -4.99 14.72
C VAL A 87 -7.94 -5.68 14.54
N ALA A 88 -7.62 -6.06 13.31
CA ALA A 88 -6.34 -6.64 12.94
C ALA A 88 -5.71 -5.85 11.80
N CYS A 89 -4.44 -5.47 11.95
CA CYS A 89 -3.65 -4.78 10.96
C CYS A 89 -2.53 -5.68 10.46
N PHE A 90 -2.58 -6.07 9.18
CA PHE A 90 -1.58 -6.89 8.52
C PHE A 90 -0.72 -5.99 7.63
N LEU A 91 0.59 -6.06 7.83
CA LEU A 91 1.57 -5.26 7.13
C LEU A 91 2.50 -6.18 6.35
N ILE A 92 2.77 -5.82 5.10
CA ILE A 92 3.70 -6.54 4.23
C ILE A 92 4.61 -5.51 3.57
N LYS A 93 5.92 -5.65 3.76
CA LYS A 93 6.92 -4.87 3.04
C LYS A 93 7.79 -5.81 2.21
N LYS A 94 7.90 -5.53 0.93
CA LYS A 94 8.85 -6.22 0.05
C LYS A 94 9.77 -5.21 -0.61
N ASP A 95 11.06 -5.34 -0.31
CA ASP A 95 12.13 -4.65 -1.02
C ASP A 95 12.51 -5.44 -2.28
N GLY A 96 12.28 -4.82 -3.43
CA GLY A 96 12.62 -5.30 -4.76
C GLY A 96 14.03 -4.96 -5.21
N SER A 97 14.72 -4.02 -4.55
CA SER A 97 16.07 -3.56 -4.92
C SER A 97 17.12 -4.64 -4.65
N LYS A 98 17.03 -5.34 -3.52
CA LYS A 98 18.03 -6.33 -3.08
C LYS A 98 17.85 -7.73 -3.66
N THR A 99 16.65 -8.06 -4.15
CA THR A 99 16.26 -9.42 -4.55
C THR A 99 16.09 -9.58 -6.08
N GLY A 100 16.39 -8.54 -6.85
CA GLY A 100 16.28 -8.51 -8.31
C GLY A 100 17.35 -9.29 -9.06
N HIS A 101 17.68 -10.51 -8.65
CA HIS A 101 18.51 -11.40 -9.47
C HIS A 101 17.69 -11.99 -10.62
N GLY A 102 17.75 -11.32 -11.78
CA GLY A 102 17.38 -11.89 -13.07
C GLY A 102 16.25 -11.15 -13.80
N ARG A 103 16.61 -10.57 -14.97
CA ARG A 103 15.79 -9.87 -16.00
C ARG A 103 15.59 -8.35 -15.89
N ARG A 104 15.77 -7.69 -14.74
CA ARG A 104 15.48 -6.24 -14.57
C ARG A 104 16.74 -5.40 -14.29
N GLY A 105 17.78 -5.51 -15.12
CA GLY A 105 19.07 -4.84 -14.90
C GLY A 105 19.04 -3.31 -14.75
N TYR A 106 17.92 -2.65 -15.06
CA TYR A 106 17.73 -1.20 -14.93
C TYR A 106 16.98 -0.78 -13.65
N LEU A 107 16.50 -1.72 -12.82
CA LEU A 107 15.79 -1.39 -11.60
C LEU A 107 16.79 -1.02 -10.49
N GLU A 108 16.87 0.27 -10.17
CA GLU A 108 17.68 0.74 -9.04
C GLU A 108 16.93 0.56 -7.72
N GLU A 109 15.67 0.99 -7.67
CA GLU A 109 14.85 0.94 -6.46
C GLU A 109 13.47 0.38 -6.75
N GLY A 110 13.01 -0.54 -5.90
CA GLY A 110 11.65 -1.07 -5.97
C GLY A 110 11.15 -1.38 -4.58
N ALA A 111 10.01 -0.83 -4.19
CA ALA A 111 9.39 -1.08 -2.90
C ALA A 111 7.90 -1.36 -3.07
N TRP A 112 7.44 -2.40 -2.39
CA TRP A 112 6.02 -2.74 -2.23
C TRP A 112 5.68 -2.69 -0.75
N ASP A 113 4.71 -1.88 -0.39
CA ASP A 113 4.21 -1.76 0.97
C ASP A 113 2.70 -1.99 0.94
N ALA A 114 2.21 -2.98 1.67
CA ALA A 114 0.79 -3.30 1.79
C ALA A 114 0.34 -3.23 3.24
N ILE A 115 -0.81 -2.58 3.45
CA ILE A 115 -1.44 -2.35 4.74
C ILE A 115 -2.89 -2.84 4.62
N HIS A 116 -3.27 -3.80 5.46
CA HIS A 116 -4.62 -4.35 5.50
C HIS A 116 -5.17 -4.20 6.92
N VAL A 117 -6.14 -3.31 7.10
CA VAL A 117 -6.85 -3.14 8.36
C VAL A 117 -8.20 -3.84 8.25
N ILE A 118 -8.45 -4.81 9.11
CA ILE A 118 -9.71 -5.55 9.17
C ILE A 118 -10.38 -5.28 10.51
N GLU A 119 -11.56 -4.69 10.45
CA GLU A 119 -12.46 -4.60 11.60
C GLU A 119 -13.37 -5.82 11.60
N VAL A 120 -13.39 -6.56 12.71
CA VAL A 120 -14.22 -7.74 12.94
C VAL A 120 -15.28 -7.39 13.98
N GLY A 121 -16.55 -7.48 13.59
CA GLY A 121 -17.67 -7.22 14.48
C GLY A 121 -17.94 -8.36 15.48
N PRO A 122 -18.93 -8.19 16.36
CA PRO A 122 -19.36 -9.25 17.27
C PRO A 122 -19.87 -10.47 16.50
N GLU A 123 -19.71 -11.65 17.10
CA GLU A 123 -20.24 -12.89 16.54
C GLU A 123 -21.73 -13.03 16.85
N GLU A 124 -22.55 -13.12 15.80
CA GLU A 124 -23.99 -13.31 15.87
C GLU A 124 -24.37 -14.58 15.10
N GLU A 125 -25.05 -15.52 15.76
CA GLU A 125 -25.53 -16.77 15.16
C GLU A 125 -24.44 -17.60 14.43
N GLY A 126 -23.19 -17.54 14.90
CA GLY A 126 -22.05 -18.26 14.30
C GLY A 126 -21.43 -17.58 13.08
N ALA A 127 -21.80 -16.32 12.80
CA ALA A 127 -21.23 -15.49 11.74
C ALA A 127 -20.80 -14.12 12.29
N THR A 128 -19.89 -13.46 11.57
CA THR A 128 -19.51 -12.08 11.89
C THR A 128 -19.28 -11.25 10.63
N ARG A 129 -19.38 -9.94 10.79
CA ARG A 129 -19.08 -8.93 9.77
C ARG A 129 -17.62 -8.56 9.80
N TYR A 130 -16.97 -8.64 8.64
CA TYR A 130 -15.61 -8.21 8.39
C TYR A 130 -15.62 -6.98 7.47
N CYS A 131 -14.91 -5.93 7.87
CA CYS A 131 -14.67 -4.74 7.06
C CYS A 131 -13.17 -4.61 6.82
N LEU A 132 -12.71 -4.94 5.61
CA LEU A 132 -11.31 -4.84 5.22
C LEU A 132 -11.07 -3.53 4.45
N THR A 133 -10.15 -2.71 4.94
CA THR A 133 -9.56 -1.58 4.22
C THR A 133 -8.11 -1.92 3.89
N SER A 134 -7.79 -1.98 2.59
CA SER A 134 -6.45 -2.29 2.09
C SER A 134 -5.85 -1.12 1.34
N THR A 135 -4.61 -0.81 1.64
CA THR A 135 -3.79 0.13 0.87
C THR A 135 -2.53 -0.56 0.41
N VAL A 136 -2.22 -0.41 -0.87
CA VAL A 136 -0.92 -0.80 -1.42
C VAL A 136 -0.23 0.43 -1.96
N MET A 137 1.04 0.60 -1.57
CA MET A 137 1.98 1.56 -2.10
C MET A 137 3.01 0.84 -2.94
N LEU A 138 3.30 1.42 -4.11
CA LEU A 138 4.34 0.96 -5.02
C LEU A 138 5.26 2.13 -5.32
N SER A 139 6.56 1.91 -5.18
CA SER A 139 7.61 2.80 -5.68
C SER A 139 8.55 2.02 -6.59
N LEU A 140 8.89 2.60 -7.73
CA LEU A 140 9.77 2.02 -8.72
C LEU A 140 10.61 3.13 -9.32
N THR A 141 11.94 2.99 -9.25
CA THR A 141 12.88 3.85 -9.94
C THR A 141 13.78 2.98 -10.80
N THR A 142 13.84 3.32 -12.09
CA THR A 142 14.74 2.69 -13.04
C THR A 142 15.72 3.72 -13.55
N ASP A 143 16.96 3.31 -13.76
CA ASP A 143 17.97 4.12 -14.43
C ASP A 143 18.57 3.32 -15.59
N ASP A 144 18.58 3.96 -16.75
CA ASP A 144 19.05 3.37 -17.99
C ASP A 144 19.71 4.46 -18.83
N GLU A 145 20.84 4.14 -19.46
CA GLU A 145 21.62 5.13 -20.22
C GLU A 145 20.84 5.70 -21.41
N SER A 146 19.91 4.93 -21.99
CA SER A 146 19.18 5.33 -23.20
C SER A 146 17.92 6.13 -22.92
N SER A 147 17.24 5.84 -21.80
CA SER A 147 15.95 6.44 -21.43
C SER A 147 16.04 7.39 -20.23
N GLY A 148 17.20 7.44 -19.56
CA GLY A 148 17.44 8.21 -18.35
C GLY A 148 16.68 7.67 -17.14
N THR A 149 16.74 8.41 -16.04
CA THR A 149 16.07 8.02 -14.81
C THR A 149 14.56 8.19 -14.93
N PHE A 150 13.82 7.11 -14.69
CA PHE A 150 12.37 7.09 -14.62
C PHE A 150 11.92 6.65 -13.23
N SER A 151 11.07 7.45 -12.60
CA SER A 151 10.52 7.14 -11.28
C SER A 151 9.00 7.18 -11.31
N LEU A 152 8.40 6.16 -10.72
CA LEU A 152 6.97 5.97 -10.64
C LEU A 152 6.59 5.51 -9.23
N SER A 153 5.74 6.28 -8.57
CA SER A 153 5.32 6.00 -7.21
C SER A 153 3.87 6.40 -6.95
N GLY A 154 3.27 5.78 -5.94
CA GLY A 154 1.96 6.16 -5.42
C GLY A 154 1.28 5.03 -4.66
N SER A 155 -0.02 5.19 -4.42
CA SER A 155 -0.81 4.25 -3.64
C SER A 155 -2.22 4.04 -4.20
N ILE A 156 -2.81 2.90 -3.87
CA ILE A 156 -4.23 2.61 -4.12
C ILE A 156 -4.82 2.06 -2.84
N ARG A 157 -5.91 2.67 -2.37
CA ARG A 157 -6.73 2.21 -1.24
C ARG A 157 -8.07 1.67 -1.73
N ARG A 158 -8.51 0.52 -1.21
CA ARG A 158 -9.83 -0.07 -1.46
C ARG A 158 -10.41 -0.66 -0.18
N GLN A 159 -11.74 -0.80 -0.16
CA GLN A 159 -12.47 -1.38 0.96
C GLN A 159 -13.36 -2.54 0.47
N MET A 160 -13.54 -3.57 1.30
CA MET A 160 -14.51 -4.64 1.10
C MET A 160 -15.18 -5.02 2.41
N ASN A 161 -16.45 -5.41 2.34
CA ASN A 161 -17.21 -5.90 3.48
C ASN A 161 -17.73 -7.31 3.17
N MET A 162 -17.66 -8.21 4.14
CA MET A 162 -18.20 -9.57 4.03
C MET A 162 -18.82 -10.01 5.36
N ASN A 163 -19.89 -10.78 5.29
CA ASN A 163 -20.43 -11.51 6.45
C ASN A 163 -20.12 -12.99 6.24
N LEU A 164 -19.30 -13.56 7.13
CA LEU A 164 -18.80 -14.93 6.99
C LEU A 164 -19.04 -15.73 8.26
N ALA A 165 -19.36 -17.01 8.10
CA ALA A 165 -19.41 -17.96 9.21
C ALA A 165 -18.04 -18.10 9.87
N VAL A 166 -18.01 -18.23 11.19
CA VAL A 166 -16.77 -18.31 11.98
C VAL A 166 -16.27 -19.76 12.13
N ALA A 167 -16.96 -20.74 11.53
CA ALA A 167 -16.64 -22.16 11.67
C ALA A 167 -15.18 -22.53 11.29
N ASP A 168 -14.62 -21.87 10.27
CA ASP A 168 -13.23 -22.07 9.82
C ASP A 168 -12.20 -21.16 10.55
N GLY A 169 -12.66 -20.36 11.51
CA GLY A 169 -11.88 -19.38 12.27
C GLY A 169 -11.67 -18.03 11.57
N HIS A 170 -11.53 -16.96 12.37
CA HIS A 170 -11.36 -15.60 11.85
C HIS A 170 -10.14 -15.44 10.92
N LEU A 171 -9.01 -16.10 11.26
CA LEU A 171 -7.78 -15.97 10.48
C LEU A 171 -7.93 -16.49 9.04
N CYS A 172 -8.68 -17.58 8.85
CA CYS A 172 -8.95 -18.13 7.52
C CYS A 172 -9.80 -17.17 6.69
N ASN A 173 -10.84 -16.60 7.30
CA ASN A 173 -11.70 -15.61 6.66
C ASN A 173 -10.92 -14.34 6.28
N MET A 174 -10.14 -13.79 7.21
CA MET A 174 -9.30 -12.62 6.99
C MET A 174 -8.26 -12.87 5.89
N GLY A 175 -7.58 -14.02 5.91
CA GLY A 175 -6.60 -14.40 4.89
C GLY A 175 -7.19 -14.44 3.48
N LYS A 176 -8.35 -15.08 3.31
CA LYS A 176 -9.07 -15.12 2.02
C LYS A 176 -9.44 -13.72 1.52
N MET A 177 -9.91 -12.85 2.41
CA MET A 177 -10.25 -11.47 2.07
C MET A 177 -9.01 -10.66 1.63
N ILE A 178 -7.90 -10.80 2.35
CA ILE A 178 -6.63 -10.14 2.02
C ILE A 178 -6.12 -10.62 0.66
N GLU A 179 -6.08 -11.93 0.43
CA GLU A 179 -5.62 -12.51 -0.84
C GLU A 179 -6.45 -12.01 -2.04
N GLU A 180 -7.77 -12.01 -1.91
CA GLU A 180 -8.66 -11.50 -2.94
C GLU A 180 -8.43 -10.00 -3.21
N MET A 181 -8.28 -9.21 -2.15
CA MET A 181 -8.07 -7.76 -2.25
C MET A 181 -6.70 -7.42 -2.84
N GLU A 182 -5.62 -8.09 -2.43
CA GLU A 182 -4.29 -7.91 -3.01
C GLU A 182 -4.29 -8.26 -4.49
N GLY A 183 -4.96 -9.35 -4.90
CA GLY A 183 -5.12 -9.69 -6.31
C GLY A 183 -5.77 -8.57 -7.12
N LYS A 184 -6.85 -7.96 -6.60
CA LYS A 184 -7.53 -6.81 -7.23
C LYS A 184 -6.65 -5.56 -7.27
N LEU A 185 -5.92 -5.27 -6.19
CA LEU A 185 -5.04 -4.11 -6.09
C LEU A 185 -3.85 -4.23 -7.03
N ARG A 186 -3.23 -5.41 -7.13
CA ARG A 186 -2.14 -5.71 -8.07
C ARG A 186 -2.55 -5.47 -9.52
N ASN A 187 -3.72 -5.99 -9.92
CA ASN A 187 -4.25 -5.76 -11.27
C ASN A 187 -4.54 -4.28 -11.53
N SER A 188 -5.05 -3.57 -10.52
CA SER A 188 -5.32 -2.12 -10.62
C SER A 188 -4.03 -1.31 -10.77
N LEU A 189 -2.99 -1.66 -10.01
CA LEU A 189 -1.68 -1.04 -10.10
C LEU A 189 -1.09 -1.26 -11.49
N ASP A 190 -1.10 -2.48 -12.02
CA ASP A 190 -0.56 -2.76 -13.36
C ASP A 190 -1.21 -1.88 -14.45
N GLN A 191 -2.56 -1.81 -14.45
CA GLN A 191 -3.31 -1.00 -15.40
C GLN A 191 -3.02 0.51 -15.28
N VAL A 192 -2.91 1.03 -14.07
CA VAL A 192 -2.68 2.47 -13.85
C VAL A 192 -1.22 2.83 -14.10
N TYR A 193 -0.28 2.07 -13.55
CA TYR A 193 1.15 2.38 -13.50
C TYR A 193 1.88 2.10 -14.80
N PHE A 194 1.47 1.09 -15.55
CA PHE A 194 2.13 0.73 -16.81
C PHE A 194 1.24 0.93 -18.03
N GLY A 195 -0.08 0.92 -17.86
CA GLY A 195 -1.05 1.23 -18.90
C GLY A 195 -1.26 2.73 -19.07
N LYS A 196 -1.95 3.37 -18.12
CA LYS A 196 -2.42 4.76 -18.25
C LYS A 196 -1.29 5.79 -18.29
N THR A 197 -0.26 5.64 -17.48
CA THR A 197 0.91 6.54 -17.49
C THR A 197 1.61 6.54 -18.86
N ARG A 198 1.80 5.35 -19.45
CA ARG A 198 2.35 5.19 -20.80
C ARG A 198 1.47 5.86 -21.85
N GLU A 199 0.16 5.64 -21.78
CA GLU A 199 -0.80 6.29 -22.67
C GLU A 199 -0.72 7.82 -22.58
N MET A 200 -0.62 8.39 -21.38
CA MET A 200 -0.46 9.82 -21.17
C MET A 200 0.83 10.36 -21.81
N VAL A 201 1.96 9.68 -21.60
CA VAL A 201 3.25 10.06 -22.21
C VAL A 201 3.15 10.03 -23.74
N CYS A 202 2.57 8.96 -24.30
CA CYS A 202 2.36 8.83 -25.75
C CYS A 202 1.37 9.86 -26.30
N THR A 203 0.41 10.34 -25.51
CA THR A 203 -0.54 11.39 -25.93
C THR A 203 0.14 12.75 -25.97
N LEU A 204 1.00 13.06 -24.99
CA LEU A 204 1.76 14.31 -24.93
C LEU A 204 2.79 14.41 -26.07
N ARG A 205 3.41 13.27 -26.43
CA ARG A 205 4.34 13.19 -27.54
C ARG A 205 4.08 11.89 -28.34
N PRO A 206 3.20 11.96 -29.35
CA PRO A 206 2.92 10.82 -30.20
C PRO A 206 4.20 10.32 -30.88
N PRO A 207 4.44 8.99 -30.91
CA PRO A 207 5.53 8.44 -31.67
C PRO A 207 5.35 8.77 -33.17
N SER A 208 6.47 8.97 -33.85
CA SER A 208 6.55 9.45 -35.24
C SER A 208 5.67 8.63 -36.21
N GLU A 209 5.52 7.34 -35.95
CA GLU A 209 4.75 6.39 -36.74
C GLU A 209 3.24 6.68 -36.72
N VAL A 210 2.71 7.28 -35.65
CA VAL A 210 1.28 7.63 -35.52
C VAL A 210 0.96 8.96 -36.20
N ALA A 211 1.95 9.86 -36.32
CA ALA A 211 1.77 11.15 -36.98
C ALA A 211 1.60 11.03 -38.51
N GLN A 212 2.07 9.93 -39.12
CA GLN A 212 1.97 9.67 -40.56
C GLN A 212 0.60 9.15 -41.01
N MET A 213 -0.32 8.86 -40.08
CA MET A 213 -1.69 8.41 -40.41
C MET A 213 -2.70 9.57 -40.57
N ARG A 214 -2.25 10.81 -40.73
CA ARG A 214 -3.16 11.89 -41.16
C ARG A 214 -3.50 11.73 -42.64
N LEU A 215 -4.81 11.75 -42.90
CA LEU A 215 -5.49 11.44 -44.18
C LEU A 215 -4.80 12.03 -45.41
N PRO A 216 -4.87 11.35 -46.57
CA PRO A 216 -4.53 11.99 -47.84
C PRO A 216 -5.43 13.22 -48.03
N ASP A 217 -4.82 14.35 -48.42
CA ASP A 217 -5.57 15.52 -48.84
C ASP A 217 -6.38 15.17 -50.11
N SER A 218 -7.72 15.20 -49.94
CA SER A 218 -8.82 15.22 -50.95
C SER A 218 -8.79 14.19 -52.09
#